data_AF-A0A3M1AXT6-F1
#
_entry.id   AF-A0A3M1AXT6-F1
#
_cell.length_a   1.000
_cell.length_b   1.000
_cell.length_c   1.000
_cell.angle_alpha   90.00
_cell.angle_beta   90.00
_cell.angle_gamma   90.00
#
_symmetry.space_group_name_H-M   'P 1'
#
loop_
_entity.id
_entity.type
_entity.pdbx_description
1 polymer ?
#
loop_
_entity_poly.entity_id
_entity_poly.type
_entity_poly.pdbx_seq_one_letter_code
_entity_poly.pdbx_strand_id
1 'polypeptide(L)'
;MFLQACQKESMSKELPANETGLNEVSLTGEPSLRSFEPPDQQMVLGQKINNPYSVANMTTAWNNLYDPDYVALPATDLYVRFLPANLEELKLLFDYMDSLDIDLDDYPLDYEIIQEGTWYHDPSIPEDQPTWFYTVVKPDFVFPPIQYEVLEQLVLAPYYSLLTAEAFRITGNEYDDSGWERGAECHPDCPSYPCCYLPEIECWDDNRSCNGMPCVPGSPTWPDCLENPPPPPSGDPWVTTECGCKVSSNPLLPSGCVQVEDTQLGPEGVRNLKVVVKDGLFKRIVTETDENGCWHVSKA
;
A
#
# COMPACT_ATOMS: atom_id res chain seq x y z
N MET A 1 11.40 -7.84 -47.46
CA MET A 1 10.86 -8.62 -46.34
C MET A 1 10.26 -7.59 -45.39
N PHE A 2 8.97 -7.34 -45.51
CA PHE A 2 8.26 -6.29 -44.77
C PHE A 2 7.42 -6.96 -43.68
N LEU A 3 7.58 -6.51 -42.44
CA LEU A 3 6.74 -6.88 -41.30
C LEU A 3 5.51 -5.97 -41.32
N GLN A 4 4.32 -6.57 -41.36
CA GLN A 4 3.03 -5.88 -41.28
C GLN A 4 2.57 -5.88 -39.81
N ALA A 5 2.28 -4.70 -39.28
CA ALA A 5 1.70 -4.48 -37.96
C ALA A 5 0.17 -4.71 -37.99
N CYS A 6 -0.40 -5.23 -36.90
CA CYS A 6 -1.84 -5.39 -36.72
C CYS A 6 -2.55 -4.04 -36.51
N GLN A 7 -3.67 -3.84 -37.23
CA GLN A 7 -4.63 -2.75 -37.03
C GLN A 7 -5.79 -3.23 -36.12
N LYS A 8 -6.28 -2.33 -35.26
CA LYS A 8 -7.48 -2.51 -34.42
C LYS A 8 -8.73 -2.20 -35.27
N GLU A 9 -9.68 -3.12 -35.37
CA GLU A 9 -10.98 -2.86 -36.01
C GLU A 9 -11.98 -2.23 -35.02
N SER A 10 -12.70 -1.19 -35.45
CA SER A 10 -13.80 -0.58 -34.69
C SER A 10 -15.13 -1.23 -35.06
N MET A 11 -15.92 -1.64 -34.07
CA MET A 11 -17.34 -1.96 -34.28
C MET A 11 -18.22 -0.97 -33.54
N SER A 12 -18.90 -0.13 -34.30
CA SER A 12 -20.03 0.69 -33.90
C SER A 12 -21.31 -0.15 -33.78
N LYS A 13 -22.02 -0.05 -32.66
CA LYS A 13 -23.46 -0.34 -32.59
C LYS A 13 -24.11 0.58 -31.55
N GLU A 14 -24.87 1.56 -32.06
CA GLU A 14 -25.88 2.31 -31.30
C GLU A 14 -26.97 1.36 -30.77
N LEU A 15 -27.57 1.70 -29.62
CA LEU A 15 -28.93 1.34 -29.17
C LEU A 15 -29.33 2.28 -27.98
N PRO A 16 -30.63 2.45 -27.66
CA PRO A 16 -31.26 3.75 -27.45
C PRO A 16 -31.62 4.07 -25.98
N ALA A 17 -32.03 5.32 -25.76
CA ALA A 17 -32.56 5.88 -24.51
C ALA A 17 -33.87 5.21 -24.06
N ASN A 18 -34.08 4.98 -22.76
CA ASN A 18 -34.79 5.90 -21.84
C ASN A 18 -35.23 5.20 -20.51
N GLU A 19 -35.15 5.98 -19.43
CA GLU A 19 -35.92 6.01 -18.15
C GLU A 19 -35.76 4.96 -17.02
N THR A 20 -35.22 5.50 -15.91
CA THR A 20 -35.74 5.54 -14.52
C THR A 20 -36.22 4.28 -13.80
N GLY A 21 -35.76 4.13 -12.54
CA GLY A 21 -36.50 3.42 -11.50
C GLY A 21 -35.63 2.93 -10.36
N LEU A 22 -35.81 3.50 -9.17
CA LEU A 22 -35.16 3.13 -7.91
C LEU A 22 -35.60 1.75 -7.39
N ASN A 23 -34.66 1.11 -6.67
CA ASN A 23 -34.80 0.24 -5.49
C ASN A 23 -34.72 -1.30 -5.61
N GLU A 24 -34.10 -1.83 -4.54
CA GLU A 24 -34.07 -3.18 -3.97
C GLU A 24 -32.92 -4.13 -4.37
N VAL A 25 -31.87 -4.12 -3.56
CA VAL A 25 -30.85 -5.18 -3.49
C VAL A 25 -31.48 -6.41 -2.82
N SER A 26 -31.86 -7.39 -3.64
CA SER A 26 -32.20 -8.74 -3.20
C SER A 26 -30.96 -9.63 -3.40
N LEU A 27 -30.42 -10.15 -2.29
CA LEU A 27 -29.27 -11.04 -2.28
C LEU A 27 -29.66 -12.46 -2.71
N THR A 28 -29.87 -12.66 -4.00
CA THR A 28 -29.79 -13.97 -4.66
C THR A 28 -29.40 -13.75 -6.13
N GLY A 29 -28.14 -13.98 -6.49
CA GLY A 29 -27.68 -13.85 -7.87
C GLY A 29 -26.43 -14.68 -8.13
N GLU A 30 -26.51 -15.54 -9.14
CA GLU A 30 -25.41 -16.27 -9.76
C GLU A 30 -24.24 -15.32 -10.12
N PRO A 31 -22.97 -15.77 -10.06
CA PRO A 31 -21.84 -14.92 -10.38
C PRO A 31 -21.78 -14.68 -11.90
N SER A 32 -22.42 -13.60 -12.37
CA SER A 32 -22.00 -12.99 -13.63
C SER A 32 -20.73 -12.19 -13.36
N LEU A 33 -19.59 -12.73 -13.75
CA LEU A 33 -18.34 -12.00 -13.85
C LEU A 33 -18.55 -10.80 -14.79
N ARG A 34 -18.76 -9.61 -14.22
CA ARG A 34 -18.64 -8.37 -14.99
C ARG A 34 -17.16 -8.20 -15.29
N SER A 35 -16.81 -8.10 -16.57
CA SER A 35 -15.56 -7.48 -16.99
C SER A 35 -15.54 -6.05 -16.43
N PHE A 36 -14.84 -5.86 -15.31
CA PHE A 36 -14.54 -4.52 -14.83
C PHE A 36 -13.37 -4.02 -15.68
N GLU A 37 -13.68 -3.50 -16.87
CA GLU A 37 -12.77 -2.53 -17.48
C GLU A 37 -12.94 -1.26 -16.64
N PRO A 38 -11.94 -0.86 -15.83
CA PRO A 38 -12.02 0.43 -15.17
C PRO A 38 -12.23 1.48 -16.28
N PRO A 39 -13.20 2.39 -16.14
CA PRO A 39 -13.41 3.44 -17.13
C PRO A 39 -12.08 4.18 -17.33
N ASP A 40 -11.69 4.38 -18.59
CA ASP A 40 -10.52 5.19 -18.93
C ASP A 40 -10.81 6.65 -18.55
N GLN A 41 -10.52 6.98 -17.30
CA GLN A 41 -10.83 8.24 -16.67
C GLN A 41 -9.65 8.71 -15.83
N GLN A 42 -9.45 10.01 -15.82
CA GLN A 42 -8.41 10.65 -15.04
C GLN A 42 -8.69 10.49 -13.54
N MET A 43 -7.67 10.16 -12.78
CA MET A 43 -7.68 10.18 -11.32
C MET A 43 -7.79 11.62 -10.83
N VAL A 44 -8.64 11.85 -9.83
CA VAL A 44 -8.76 13.16 -9.19
C VAL A 44 -8.26 13.07 -7.75
N LEU A 45 -7.32 13.96 -7.43
CA LEU A 45 -6.73 14.07 -6.11
C LEU A 45 -7.49 15.09 -5.25
N GLY A 46 -7.57 14.78 -3.96
CA GLY A 46 -8.14 15.63 -2.91
C GLY A 46 -7.08 16.45 -2.21
N GLN A 47 -7.15 16.51 -0.88
CA GLN A 47 -6.18 17.27 -0.10
C GLN A 47 -4.89 16.48 0.12
N LYS A 48 -3.79 17.21 0.27
CA LYS A 48 -2.53 16.63 0.76
C LYS A 48 -2.76 16.15 2.20
N ILE A 49 -2.45 14.89 2.47
CA ILE A 49 -2.59 14.31 3.81
C ILE A 49 -1.43 14.75 4.72
N ASN A 50 -1.69 14.83 6.02
CA ASN A 50 -0.63 15.02 7.01
C ASN A 50 0.12 13.71 7.19
N ASN A 51 1.27 13.55 6.51
CA ASN A 51 1.95 12.26 6.38
C ASN A 51 2.30 11.63 7.74
N PRO A 52 1.68 10.51 8.15
CA PRO A 52 1.98 9.86 9.42
C PRO A 52 3.40 9.30 9.48
N TYR A 53 3.99 8.95 8.32
CA TYR A 53 5.31 8.35 8.21
C TYR A 53 6.45 9.36 8.10
N SER A 54 6.18 10.67 8.10
CA SER A 54 7.24 11.68 8.11
C SER A 54 8.13 11.51 9.34
N VAL A 55 9.45 11.75 9.20
CA VAL A 55 10.36 11.72 10.36
C VAL A 55 9.84 12.62 11.49
N ALA A 56 9.24 13.78 11.18
CA ALA A 56 8.69 14.69 12.18
C ALA A 56 7.51 14.08 12.96
N ASN A 57 6.53 13.52 12.27
CA ASN A 57 5.36 12.92 12.90
C ASN A 57 5.72 11.62 13.63
N MET A 58 6.56 10.77 13.04
CA MET A 58 7.04 9.55 13.68
C MET A 58 7.90 9.83 14.93
N THR A 59 8.71 10.90 14.92
CA THR A 59 9.47 11.31 16.12
C THR A 59 8.53 11.81 17.21
N THR A 60 7.51 12.58 16.85
CA THR A 60 6.50 13.05 17.82
C THR A 60 5.73 11.87 18.41
N ALA A 61 5.32 10.91 17.57
CA ALA A 61 4.67 9.68 18.02
C ALA A 61 5.58 8.87 18.95
N TRP A 62 6.87 8.72 18.62
CA TRP A 62 7.82 8.02 19.48
C TRP A 62 7.91 8.63 20.87
N ASN A 63 8.12 9.94 20.95
CA ASN A 63 8.28 10.66 22.21
C ASN A 63 6.98 10.68 23.05
N ASN A 64 5.82 10.39 22.45
CA ASN A 64 4.58 10.19 23.20
C ASN A 64 4.50 8.81 23.88
N LEU A 65 5.24 7.81 23.37
CA LEU A 65 5.07 6.40 23.74
C LEU A 65 6.27 5.79 24.47
N TYR A 66 7.49 6.20 24.14
CA TYR A 66 8.71 5.51 24.53
C TYR A 66 9.76 6.46 25.08
N ASP A 67 10.56 5.93 26.01
CA ASP A 67 11.80 6.55 26.46
C ASP A 67 13.03 5.89 25.80
N PRO A 68 14.11 6.65 25.53
CA PRO A 68 14.21 8.10 25.67
C PRO A 68 13.57 8.84 24.48
N ASP A 69 13.35 10.13 24.67
CA ASP A 69 13.01 11.05 23.58
C ASP A 69 14.13 11.18 22.55
N TYR A 70 13.73 11.35 21.29
CA TYR A 70 14.60 11.67 20.17
C TYR A 70 14.29 13.06 19.60
N VAL A 71 15.33 13.76 19.16
CA VAL A 71 15.18 15.00 18.39
C VAL A 71 14.66 14.71 16.97
N ALA A 72 15.15 13.62 16.39
CA ALA A 72 14.69 13.08 15.11
C ALA A 72 15.02 11.58 15.07
N LEU A 73 14.06 10.77 14.67
CA LEU A 73 14.29 9.36 14.37
C LEU A 73 15.14 9.20 13.10
N PRO A 74 15.93 8.12 13.00
CA PRO A 74 16.66 7.81 11.78
C PRO A 74 15.69 7.45 10.66
N ALA A 75 15.81 8.14 9.53
CA ALA A 75 15.03 7.87 8.33
C ALA A 75 15.35 6.48 7.77
N THR A 76 14.32 5.77 7.33
CA THR A 76 14.42 4.44 6.74
C THR A 76 14.35 4.51 5.22
N ASP A 77 13.66 5.52 4.71
CA ASP A 77 13.33 5.70 3.29
C ASP A 77 13.17 7.19 2.95
N LEU A 78 13.18 7.49 1.65
CA LEU A 78 12.98 8.81 1.08
C LEU A 78 11.76 8.76 0.16
N TYR A 79 10.82 9.69 0.35
CA TYR A 79 9.77 9.94 -0.63
C TYR A 79 10.30 10.90 -1.69
N VAL A 80 10.31 10.48 -2.95
CA VAL A 80 10.94 11.23 -4.04
C VAL A 80 10.03 11.33 -5.25
N ARG A 81 10.31 12.31 -6.11
CA ARG A 81 9.71 12.43 -7.43
C ARG A 81 10.71 12.78 -8.51
N PHE A 82 10.42 12.37 -9.74
CA PHE A 82 11.23 12.59 -10.94
C PHE A 82 10.42 13.30 -12.01
N LEU A 83 11.04 14.24 -12.74
CA LEU A 83 10.44 14.92 -13.88
C LEU A 83 11.31 14.72 -15.13
N PRO A 84 10.99 13.74 -15.98
CA PRO A 84 11.67 13.58 -17.26
C PRO A 84 11.37 14.75 -18.19
N ALA A 85 12.39 15.33 -18.82
CA ALA A 85 12.19 16.47 -19.73
C ALA A 85 11.61 16.06 -21.10
N ASN A 86 11.73 14.78 -21.47
CA ASN A 86 11.33 14.25 -22.77
C ASN A 86 11.19 12.72 -22.74
N LEU A 87 10.76 12.13 -23.86
CA LEU A 87 10.56 10.67 -23.98
C LEU A 87 11.84 9.83 -23.83
N GLU A 88 13.02 10.40 -24.16
CA GLU A 88 14.29 9.67 -23.99
C GLU A 88 14.66 9.57 -22.50
N GLU A 89 14.51 10.66 -21.75
CA GLU A 89 14.67 10.66 -20.30
C GLU A 89 13.60 9.82 -19.61
N LEU A 90 12.36 9.83 -20.10
CA LEU A 90 11.29 9.00 -19.59
C LEU A 90 11.66 7.51 -19.73
N LYS A 91 12.10 7.10 -20.92
CA LYS A 91 12.56 5.73 -21.15
C LYS A 91 13.74 5.37 -20.24
N LEU A 92 14.72 6.27 -20.09
CA LEU A 92 15.86 6.06 -19.21
C LEU A 92 15.42 5.86 -17.76
N LEU A 93 14.45 6.66 -17.29
CA LEU A 93 13.89 6.55 -15.95
C LEU A 93 13.31 5.16 -15.71
N PHE A 94 12.40 4.74 -16.58
CA PHE A 94 11.71 3.45 -16.46
C PHE A 94 12.70 2.28 -16.57
N ASP A 95 13.59 2.27 -17.57
CA ASP A 95 14.60 1.21 -17.72
C ASP A 95 15.52 1.12 -16.48
N TYR A 96 15.87 2.27 -15.88
CA TYR A 96 16.71 2.32 -14.68
C TYR A 96 15.98 1.79 -13.44
N MET A 97 14.75 2.24 -13.19
CA MET A 97 13.96 1.81 -12.03
C MET A 97 13.57 0.34 -12.12
N ASP A 98 13.20 -0.15 -13.31
CA ASP A 98 12.93 -1.57 -13.57
C ASP A 98 14.16 -2.43 -13.26
N SER A 99 15.37 -1.96 -13.59
CA SER A 99 16.62 -2.69 -13.30
C SER A 99 16.91 -2.84 -11.80
N LEU A 100 16.25 -2.03 -10.96
CA LEU A 100 16.35 -2.04 -9.51
C LEU A 100 15.10 -2.66 -8.85
N ASP A 101 14.14 -3.13 -9.64
CA ASP A 101 12.81 -3.58 -9.19
C ASP A 101 12.05 -2.52 -8.36
N ILE A 102 12.16 -1.26 -8.80
CA ILE A 102 11.47 -0.12 -8.18
C ILE A 102 10.32 0.32 -9.07
N ASP A 103 9.11 0.27 -8.53
CA ASP A 103 7.92 0.74 -9.23
C ASP A 103 7.79 2.28 -9.10
N LEU A 104 7.26 2.91 -10.17
CA LEU A 104 6.93 4.34 -10.21
C LEU A 104 5.41 4.52 -10.25
N ASP A 105 4.90 5.51 -9.53
CA ASP A 105 3.52 5.96 -9.63
C ASP A 105 3.47 7.29 -10.39
N ASP A 106 2.45 7.46 -11.23
CA ASP A 106 2.21 8.71 -11.96
C ASP A 106 1.46 9.75 -11.11
N TYR A 107 1.01 9.41 -9.90
CA TYR A 107 0.36 10.29 -8.93
C TYR A 107 1.14 10.38 -7.61
N PRO A 108 1.03 11.50 -6.88
CA PRO A 108 1.62 11.64 -5.56
C PRO A 108 0.93 10.72 -4.53
N LEU A 109 1.74 10.11 -3.66
CA LEU A 109 1.33 9.12 -2.66
C LEU A 109 0.77 9.77 -1.38
N ASP A 110 0.94 11.08 -1.23
CA ASP A 110 0.56 11.88 -0.07
C ASP A 110 -0.69 12.75 -0.32
N TYR A 111 -1.59 12.29 -1.18
CA TYR A 111 -2.89 12.93 -1.45
C TYR A 111 -4.04 11.93 -1.32
N GLU A 112 -5.19 12.43 -0.89
CA GLU A 112 -6.45 11.68 -0.97
C GLU A 112 -6.80 11.39 -2.45
N ILE A 113 -7.32 10.20 -2.72
CA ILE A 113 -7.91 9.87 -4.02
C ILE A 113 -9.41 10.06 -3.90
N ILE A 114 -9.93 11.15 -4.46
CA ILE A 114 -11.38 11.45 -4.43
C ILE A 114 -12.13 10.80 -5.59
N GLN A 115 -11.41 10.46 -6.66
CA GLN A 115 -11.94 9.72 -7.79
C GLN A 115 -10.86 8.76 -8.31
N GLU A 116 -11.17 7.47 -8.28
CA GLU A 116 -10.35 6.42 -8.90
C GLU A 116 -10.21 6.66 -10.40
N GLY A 117 -9.03 6.38 -10.95
CA GLY A 117 -8.75 6.55 -12.37
C GLY A 117 -7.60 5.66 -12.83
N THR A 118 -7.42 5.58 -14.14
CA THR A 118 -6.37 4.76 -14.78
C THR A 118 -5.06 5.52 -14.97
N TRP A 119 -5.07 6.85 -14.82
CA TRP A 119 -3.91 7.71 -14.96
C TRP A 119 -4.08 9.04 -14.21
N TYR A 120 -2.97 9.68 -13.87
CA TYR A 120 -2.90 11.06 -13.39
C TYR A 120 -1.87 11.87 -14.19
N HIS A 121 -2.17 13.14 -14.41
CA HIS A 121 -1.23 14.11 -15.00
C HIS A 121 -1.24 15.38 -14.17
N ASP A 122 -0.06 15.86 -13.79
CA ASP A 122 0.06 17.06 -12.99
C ASP A 122 -0.50 18.27 -13.76
N PRO A 123 -1.54 18.98 -13.25
CA PRO A 123 -2.17 20.08 -13.97
C PRO A 123 -1.25 21.27 -14.28
N SER A 124 -0.09 21.36 -13.61
CA SER A 124 0.92 22.38 -13.87
C SER A 124 1.83 22.06 -15.06
N ILE A 125 1.78 20.83 -15.58
CA ILE A 125 2.58 20.34 -16.71
C ILE A 125 1.69 20.27 -17.97
N PRO A 126 2.15 20.72 -19.14
CA PRO A 126 1.41 20.51 -20.40
C PRO A 126 1.14 19.02 -20.70
N GLU A 127 -0.06 18.70 -21.20
CA GLU A 127 -0.46 17.31 -21.50
C GLU A 127 0.42 16.59 -22.53
N ASP A 128 1.16 17.34 -23.36
CA ASP A 128 2.06 16.81 -24.37
C ASP A 128 3.48 16.49 -23.84
N GLN A 129 3.71 16.66 -22.53
CA GLN A 129 5.00 16.44 -21.87
C GLN A 129 4.90 15.34 -20.81
N PRO A 130 6.00 14.65 -20.48
CA PRO A 130 6.02 13.73 -19.34
C PRO A 130 5.66 14.44 -18.02
N THR A 131 4.86 13.78 -17.18
CA THR A 131 4.46 14.25 -15.85
C THR A 131 5.52 13.90 -14.78
N TRP A 132 5.24 14.28 -13.53
CA TRP A 132 5.96 13.79 -12.36
C TRP A 132 5.70 12.30 -12.10
N PHE A 133 6.76 11.57 -11.77
CA PHE A 133 6.68 10.19 -11.29
C PHE A 133 7.21 10.09 -9.87
N TYR A 134 6.50 9.35 -9.02
CA TYR A 134 6.68 9.29 -7.58
C TYR A 134 7.10 7.89 -7.17
N THR A 135 7.97 7.79 -6.16
CA THR A 135 8.34 6.50 -5.56
C THR A 135 9.01 6.69 -4.21
N VAL A 136 9.33 5.58 -3.56
CA VAL A 136 10.00 5.52 -2.27
C VAL A 136 11.28 4.73 -2.42
N VAL A 137 12.41 5.30 -1.98
CA VAL A 137 13.74 4.70 -2.14
C VAL A 137 14.53 4.73 -0.83
N LYS A 138 15.59 3.91 -0.73
CA LYS A 138 16.47 3.93 0.44
C LYS A 138 17.31 5.22 0.53
N PRO A 139 17.76 5.65 1.73
CA PRO A 139 18.55 6.87 1.89
C PRO A 139 19.86 6.92 1.11
N ASP A 140 20.42 5.76 0.76
CA ASP A 140 21.65 5.60 -0.03
C ASP A 140 21.40 5.41 -1.53
N PHE A 141 20.16 5.62 -1.98
CA PHE A 141 19.77 5.50 -3.38
C PHE A 141 20.60 6.43 -4.29
N VAL A 142 21.07 5.88 -5.41
CA VAL A 142 21.82 6.63 -6.42
C VAL A 142 20.87 7.14 -7.49
N PHE A 143 20.65 8.45 -7.53
CA PHE A 143 19.71 9.05 -8.47
C PHE A 143 20.26 9.04 -9.91
N PRO A 144 19.42 8.70 -10.93
CA PRO A 144 19.79 8.84 -12.33
C PRO A 144 19.93 10.32 -12.71
N PRO A 145 20.56 10.65 -13.85
CA PRO A 145 20.76 12.04 -14.30
C PRO A 145 19.46 12.64 -14.90
N ILE A 146 18.37 12.59 -14.14
CA ILE A 146 17.05 13.15 -14.45
C ILE A 146 16.70 14.14 -13.33
N GLN A 147 15.92 15.18 -13.62
CA GLN A 147 15.44 16.09 -12.58
C GLN A 147 14.68 15.31 -11.51
N TYR A 148 15.06 15.48 -10.24
CA TYR A 148 14.40 14.84 -9.11
C TYR A 148 14.30 15.77 -7.90
N GLU A 149 13.37 15.46 -7.01
CA GLU A 149 13.19 16.14 -5.73
C GLU A 149 12.96 15.12 -4.63
N VAL A 150 13.65 15.30 -3.49
CA VAL A 150 13.32 14.60 -2.24
C VAL A 150 12.23 15.39 -1.54
N LEU A 151 11.03 14.82 -1.49
CA LEU A 151 9.85 15.45 -0.92
C LEU A 151 9.86 15.34 0.61
N GLU A 152 10.24 14.18 1.13
CA GLU A 152 10.21 13.91 2.56
C GLU A 152 11.14 12.76 2.96
N GLN A 153 11.68 12.81 4.19
CA GLN A 153 12.32 11.66 4.82
C GLN A 153 11.28 10.90 5.64
N LEU A 154 11.28 9.57 5.52
CA LEU A 154 10.27 8.71 6.11
C LEU A 154 10.86 7.78 7.18
N VAL A 155 10.01 7.35 8.12
CA VAL A 155 10.23 6.18 8.96
C VAL A 155 9.10 5.20 8.69
N LEU A 156 9.36 4.16 7.89
CA LEU A 156 8.38 3.15 7.51
C LEU A 156 8.35 2.01 8.54
N ALA A 157 7.84 2.30 9.74
CA ALA A 157 7.61 1.28 10.75
C ALA A 157 6.51 0.28 10.31
N PRO A 158 6.50 -0.96 10.85
CA PRO A 158 5.42 -1.92 10.61
C PRO A 158 4.04 -1.28 10.85
N TYR A 159 3.09 -1.53 9.95
CA TYR A 159 1.77 -0.88 9.99
C TYR A 159 1.02 -1.16 11.30
N TYR A 160 1.10 -2.40 11.78
CA TYR A 160 0.49 -2.86 13.04
C TYR A 160 1.38 -2.63 14.28
N SER A 161 2.30 -1.68 14.23
CA SER A 161 3.05 -1.24 15.41
C SER A 161 2.30 -0.15 16.16
N LEU A 162 2.52 -0.08 17.48
CA LEU A 162 1.99 1.00 18.32
C LEU A 162 2.49 2.37 17.87
N LEU A 163 3.72 2.44 17.33
CA LEU A 163 4.29 3.68 16.80
C LEU A 163 3.49 4.20 15.60
N THR A 164 3.16 3.32 14.65
CA THR A 164 2.33 3.68 13.49
C THR A 164 0.93 4.09 13.93
N ALA A 165 0.29 3.35 14.85
CA ALA A 165 -1.04 3.70 15.37
C ALA A 165 -1.07 5.11 16.00
N GLU A 166 -0.07 5.47 16.83
CA GLU A 166 0.02 6.81 17.40
C GLU A 166 0.31 7.88 16.33
N ALA A 167 1.16 7.59 15.36
CA ALA A 167 1.47 8.52 14.27
C ALA A 167 0.22 8.85 13.44
N PHE A 168 -0.60 7.86 13.12
CA PHE A 168 -1.89 8.07 12.45
C PHE A 168 -2.85 8.88 13.33
N ARG A 169 -2.93 8.59 14.63
CA ARG A 169 -3.79 9.34 15.56
C ARG A 169 -3.40 10.83 15.65
N ILE A 170 -2.12 11.16 15.85
CA ILE A 170 -1.69 12.56 15.99
C ILE A 170 -1.81 13.36 14.70
N THR A 171 -1.80 12.67 13.56
CA THR A 171 -1.95 13.29 12.24
C THR A 171 -3.41 13.37 11.78
N GLY A 172 -4.32 12.68 12.48
CA GLY A 172 -5.75 12.66 12.16
C GLY A 172 -6.10 11.76 10.96
N ASN A 173 -5.22 10.82 10.60
CA ASN A 173 -5.47 9.86 9.54
C ASN A 173 -6.23 8.63 10.08
N GLU A 174 -7.06 8.02 9.24
CA GLU A 174 -7.73 6.76 9.57
C GLU A 174 -6.72 5.61 9.65
N TYR A 175 -6.82 4.81 10.71
CA TYR A 175 -5.97 3.65 10.97
C TYR A 175 -6.83 2.39 11.05
N ASP A 176 -6.50 1.39 10.23
CA ASP A 176 -7.18 0.10 10.25
C ASP A 176 -6.55 -0.81 11.32
N ASP A 177 -7.24 -0.94 12.45
CA ASP A 177 -6.83 -1.81 13.56
C ASP A 177 -7.49 -3.20 13.50
N SER A 178 -8.19 -3.56 12.41
CA SER A 178 -8.88 -4.84 12.30
C SER A 178 -7.97 -6.06 12.38
N GLY A 179 -6.68 -5.89 12.09
CA GLY A 179 -5.64 -6.91 12.20
C GLY A 179 -5.17 -7.22 13.63
N TRP A 180 -5.63 -6.48 14.64
CA TRP A 180 -5.34 -6.76 16.05
C TRP A 180 -6.36 -7.77 16.61
N GLU A 181 -5.90 -8.91 17.16
CA GLU A 181 -6.81 -9.92 17.73
C GLU A 181 -7.63 -9.31 18.88
N ARG A 182 -8.95 -9.22 18.66
CA ARG A 182 -9.88 -8.57 19.58
C ARG A 182 -9.99 -9.32 20.89
N GLY A 183 -9.32 -8.78 21.90
CA GLY A 183 -9.61 -8.96 23.32
C GLY A 183 -9.98 -7.67 24.07
N ALA A 184 -9.84 -6.45 23.50
CA ALA A 184 -9.75 -5.22 24.31
C ALA A 184 -10.65 -4.05 23.86
N GLU A 185 -11.13 -3.30 24.84
CA GLU A 185 -11.84 -2.00 24.75
C GLU A 185 -10.94 -0.84 24.28
N CYS A 186 -9.87 -1.11 23.54
CA CYS A 186 -8.89 -0.10 23.12
C CYS A 186 -9.40 0.64 21.87
N HIS A 187 -9.48 1.96 21.93
CA HIS A 187 -9.94 2.82 20.85
C HIS A 187 -9.21 4.18 20.91
N PRO A 188 -9.18 4.99 19.83
CA PRO A 188 -8.46 6.27 19.79
C PRO A 188 -8.82 7.26 20.91
N ASP A 189 -10.05 7.18 21.46
CA ASP A 189 -10.49 8.02 22.58
C ASP A 189 -9.97 7.55 23.97
N CYS A 190 -9.27 6.41 24.06
CA CYS A 190 -8.74 5.92 25.33
C CYS A 190 -7.59 6.82 25.83
N PRO A 191 -7.57 7.19 27.12
CA PRO A 191 -6.41 7.82 27.75
C PRO A 191 -5.08 7.12 27.48
N SER A 192 -5.05 5.78 27.49
CA SER A 192 -3.86 4.95 27.25
C SER A 192 -3.62 4.57 25.79
N TYR A 193 -4.43 5.03 24.82
CA TYR A 193 -4.20 4.68 23.41
C TYR A 193 -2.83 5.16 22.91
N PRO A 194 -2.09 4.36 22.12
CA PRO A 194 -2.38 2.99 21.66
C PRO A 194 -1.86 1.91 22.63
N CYS A 195 -1.26 2.26 23.76
CA CYS A 195 -0.69 1.30 24.71
C CYS A 195 -1.71 0.31 25.30
N CYS A 196 -3.02 0.61 25.28
CA CYS A 196 -4.07 -0.35 25.65
C CYS A 196 -4.16 -1.60 24.77
N TYR A 197 -3.42 -1.68 23.65
CA TYR A 197 -3.23 -2.94 22.92
C TYR A 197 -2.21 -3.87 23.59
N LEU A 198 -1.37 -3.36 24.50
CA LEU A 198 -0.47 -4.19 25.30
C LEU A 198 -1.25 -4.92 26.39
N PRO A 199 -0.86 -6.16 26.76
CA PRO A 199 -1.41 -6.82 27.92
C PRO A 199 -1.25 -5.94 29.17
N GLU A 200 -2.21 -6.03 30.09
CA GLU A 200 -2.16 -5.36 31.41
C GLU A 200 -2.37 -3.84 31.40
N ILE A 201 -2.60 -3.21 30.24
CA ILE A 201 -2.96 -1.79 30.13
C ILE A 201 -4.43 -1.67 29.74
N GLU A 202 -5.24 -1.09 30.62
CA GLU A 202 -6.67 -0.85 30.37
C GLU A 202 -6.88 0.50 29.67
N CYS A 203 -8.00 0.66 28.97
CA CYS A 203 -8.33 1.88 28.22
C CYS A 203 -8.29 3.14 29.10
N TRP A 204 -8.73 3.04 30.36
CA TRP A 204 -8.83 4.17 31.30
C TRP A 204 -7.52 4.47 32.05
N ASP A 205 -6.46 3.69 31.84
CA ASP A 205 -5.15 4.02 32.40
C ASP A 205 -4.65 5.34 31.79
N ASP A 206 -4.19 6.26 32.62
CA ASP A 206 -3.64 7.55 32.17
C ASP A 206 -2.17 7.47 31.76
N ASN A 207 -1.57 6.28 31.87
CA ASN A 207 -0.18 6.03 31.50
C ASN A 207 -0.06 5.70 30.00
N ARG A 208 0.39 6.69 29.22
CA ARG A 208 0.68 6.55 27.78
C ARG A 208 2.06 5.99 27.46
N SER A 209 2.85 5.62 28.47
CA SER A 209 4.16 5.00 28.22
C SER A 209 3.97 3.54 27.84
N CYS A 210 4.20 3.21 26.58
CA CYS A 210 4.27 1.86 26.02
C CYS A 210 5.66 1.21 26.27
N ASN A 211 6.42 1.68 27.26
CA ASN A 211 7.76 1.22 27.57
C ASN A 211 7.81 -0.30 27.79
N GLY A 212 8.77 -0.98 27.15
CA GLY A 212 8.93 -2.44 27.24
C GLY A 212 9.36 -3.14 25.96
N MET A 213 9.33 -2.45 24.81
CA MET A 213 9.82 -3.01 23.55
C MET A 213 11.34 -2.80 23.38
N PRO A 214 12.12 -3.86 23.08
CA PRO A 214 13.58 -3.78 22.92
C PRO A 214 14.02 -3.21 21.56
N CYS A 215 13.26 -2.29 20.97
CA CYS A 215 13.58 -1.71 19.67
C CYS A 215 14.30 -0.38 19.85
N VAL A 216 15.53 -0.28 19.32
CA VAL A 216 16.36 0.92 19.44
C VAL A 216 16.42 1.62 18.08
N PRO A 217 16.00 2.90 17.97
CA PRO A 217 16.14 3.68 16.76
C PRO A 217 17.58 3.67 16.21
N GLY A 218 17.72 3.28 14.95
CA GLY A 218 19.01 3.21 14.24
C GLY A 218 19.80 1.92 14.50
N SER A 219 19.24 0.96 15.23
CA SER A 219 19.79 -0.39 15.30
C SER A 219 19.66 -1.14 13.95
N PRO A 220 20.41 -2.23 13.72
CA PRO A 220 20.30 -3.01 12.48
C PRO A 220 18.91 -3.61 12.21
N THR A 221 18.06 -3.72 13.24
CA THR A 221 16.68 -4.21 13.14
C THR A 221 15.66 -3.09 13.11
N TRP A 222 16.08 -1.82 13.05
CA TRP A 222 15.19 -0.68 12.95
C TRP A 222 14.64 -0.52 11.52
N PRO A 223 13.34 -0.25 11.33
CA PRO A 223 12.27 -0.12 12.32
C PRO A 223 11.52 -1.45 12.58
N ASP A 224 11.91 -2.54 11.92
CA ASP A 224 11.18 -3.81 11.93
C ASP A 224 11.11 -4.48 13.30
N CYS A 225 12.01 -4.14 14.23
CA CYS A 225 11.91 -4.56 15.64
C CYS A 225 10.68 -4.02 16.38
N LEU A 226 9.91 -3.12 15.77
CA LEU A 226 8.60 -2.66 16.26
C LEU A 226 7.45 -3.57 15.84
N GLU A 227 7.70 -4.64 15.08
CA GLU A 227 6.68 -5.65 14.84
C GLU A 227 6.23 -6.21 16.18
N ASN A 228 4.99 -5.92 16.56
CA ASN A 228 4.35 -6.70 17.60
C ASN A 228 4.41 -8.17 17.15
N PRO A 229 4.87 -9.10 17.99
CA PRO A 229 4.76 -10.51 17.64
C PRO A 229 3.27 -10.74 17.34
N PRO A 230 2.92 -11.18 16.12
CA PRO A 230 1.52 -11.42 15.79
C PRO A 230 0.99 -12.34 16.89
N PRO A 231 -0.19 -12.04 17.46
CA PRO A 231 -0.81 -12.98 18.37
C PRO A 231 -0.84 -14.35 17.68
N PRO A 232 -0.39 -15.42 18.36
CA PRO A 232 -0.35 -16.73 17.73
C PRO A 232 -1.78 -17.07 17.32
N PRO A 233 -2.03 -17.39 16.04
CA PRO A 233 -3.40 -17.62 15.57
C PRO A 233 -4.03 -18.69 16.44
N SER A 234 -5.22 -18.41 16.98
CA SER A 234 -5.99 -19.41 17.72
C SER A 234 -6.59 -20.42 16.74
N GLY A 235 -5.76 -21.33 16.20
CA GLY A 235 -6.18 -22.29 15.18
C GLY A 235 -5.03 -22.77 14.27
N ASP A 236 -5.37 -23.46 13.18
CA ASP A 236 -4.40 -23.75 12.13
C ASP A 236 -3.93 -22.42 11.49
N PRO A 237 -2.62 -22.13 11.45
CA PRO A 237 -2.09 -20.91 10.83
C PRO A 237 -2.33 -20.85 9.32
N TRP A 238 -2.87 -21.92 8.72
CA TRP A 238 -3.13 -22.02 7.29
C TRP A 238 -4.58 -22.41 7.00
N VAL A 239 -5.16 -21.76 6.00
CA VAL A 239 -6.48 -22.10 5.44
C VAL A 239 -6.30 -22.42 3.96
N THR A 240 -7.05 -23.38 3.44
CA THR A 240 -7.07 -23.64 2.00
C THR A 240 -8.18 -22.81 1.36
N THR A 241 -7.81 -21.94 0.42
CA THR A 241 -8.73 -21.14 -0.41
C THR A 241 -9.50 -22.01 -1.41
N GLU A 242 -10.55 -21.44 -2.02
CA GLU A 242 -11.35 -22.13 -3.05
C GLU A 242 -10.52 -22.57 -4.27
N CYS A 243 -9.47 -21.81 -4.60
CA CYS A 243 -8.50 -22.13 -5.64
C CYS A 243 -7.42 -23.13 -5.21
N GLY A 244 -7.50 -23.71 -4.01
CA GLY A 244 -6.60 -24.76 -3.54
C GLY A 244 -5.28 -24.28 -2.92
N CYS A 245 -5.05 -22.97 -2.84
CA CYS A 245 -3.86 -22.39 -2.23
C CYS A 245 -3.94 -22.39 -0.70
N LYS A 246 -2.85 -22.78 -0.04
CA LYS A 246 -2.68 -22.62 1.41
C LYS A 246 -2.28 -21.17 1.71
N VAL A 247 -3.18 -20.43 2.33
CA VAL A 247 -3.01 -19.02 2.71
C VAL A 247 -2.95 -18.88 4.21
N SER A 248 -2.30 -17.84 4.70
CA SER A 248 -2.25 -17.57 6.14
C SER A 248 -3.65 -17.24 6.66
N SER A 249 -4.02 -17.78 7.82
CA SER A 249 -5.20 -17.30 8.56
C SER A 249 -4.96 -15.94 9.22
N ASN A 250 -3.71 -15.46 9.24
CA ASN A 250 -3.36 -14.17 9.81
C ASN A 250 -3.64 -13.05 8.81
N PRO A 251 -4.55 -12.10 9.12
CA PRO A 251 -4.84 -10.96 8.22
C PRO A 251 -3.61 -10.07 7.96
N LEU A 252 -2.60 -10.14 8.82
CA LEU A 252 -1.33 -9.40 8.67
C LEU A 252 -0.37 -10.02 7.65
N LEU A 253 -0.66 -11.23 7.18
CA LEU A 253 0.15 -11.96 6.19
C LEU A 253 -0.72 -12.23 4.95
N PRO A 254 -1.01 -11.18 4.15
CA PRO A 254 -1.87 -11.31 2.99
C PRO A 254 -1.29 -12.36 2.04
N SER A 255 -2.18 -13.23 1.59
CA SER A 255 -1.88 -14.38 0.75
C SER A 255 -3.14 -14.75 -0.03
N GLY A 256 -2.96 -15.37 -1.17
CA GLY A 256 -4.05 -15.61 -2.08
C GLY A 256 -3.65 -16.44 -3.28
N CYS A 257 -4.46 -16.35 -4.32
CA CYS A 257 -4.20 -17.00 -5.60
C CYS A 257 -4.59 -16.09 -6.76
N VAL A 258 -3.93 -16.30 -7.90
CA VAL A 258 -4.30 -15.67 -9.16
C VAL A 258 -4.49 -16.75 -10.21
N GLN A 259 -5.67 -16.74 -10.82
CA GLN A 259 -6.07 -17.68 -11.85
C GLN A 259 -6.59 -16.92 -13.08
N VAL A 260 -6.44 -17.54 -14.25
CA VAL A 260 -7.07 -17.09 -15.50
C VAL A 260 -8.08 -18.13 -15.93
N GLU A 261 -9.24 -17.67 -16.42
CA GLU A 261 -10.24 -18.56 -16.99
C GLU A 261 -9.86 -18.91 -18.44
N ASP A 262 -9.37 -20.13 -18.65
CA ASP A 262 -9.16 -20.65 -19.99
C ASP A 262 -10.46 -21.27 -20.53
N THR A 263 -10.91 -20.80 -21.69
CA THR A 263 -12.17 -21.24 -22.31
C THR A 263 -12.27 -22.75 -22.60
N GLN A 264 -11.15 -23.48 -22.55
CA GLN A 264 -11.05 -24.91 -22.83
C GLN A 264 -10.65 -25.73 -21.59
N LEU A 265 -9.81 -25.16 -20.72
CA LEU A 265 -9.24 -25.86 -19.56
C LEU A 265 -9.92 -25.49 -18.22
N GLY A 266 -10.64 -24.37 -18.17
CA GLY A 266 -11.19 -23.81 -16.93
C GLY A 266 -10.17 -22.92 -16.21
N PRO A 267 -10.32 -22.72 -14.89
CA PRO A 267 -9.40 -21.90 -14.10
C PRO A 267 -7.99 -22.50 -14.05
N GLU A 268 -7.01 -21.76 -14.56
CA GLU A 268 -5.59 -22.13 -14.55
C GLU A 268 -4.78 -21.15 -13.71
N GLY A 269 -3.90 -21.67 -12.86
CA GLY A 269 -3.00 -20.85 -12.03
C GLY A 269 -1.97 -20.09 -12.87
N VAL A 270 -1.76 -18.81 -12.56
CA VAL A 270 -0.76 -18.00 -13.27
C VAL A 270 0.54 -18.00 -12.49
N ARG A 271 1.60 -18.56 -13.07
CA ARG A 271 2.94 -18.63 -12.45
C ARG A 271 3.79 -17.37 -12.71
N ASN A 272 4.64 -17.03 -11.74
CA ASN A 272 5.62 -15.92 -11.80
C ASN A 272 4.95 -14.56 -12.06
N LEU A 273 3.74 -14.37 -11.55
CA LEU A 273 3.06 -13.09 -11.57
C LEU A 273 3.54 -12.26 -10.38
N LYS A 274 4.09 -11.06 -10.64
CA LYS A 274 4.42 -10.08 -9.60
C LYS A 274 3.14 -9.61 -8.92
N VAL A 275 3.03 -9.83 -7.61
CA VAL A 275 1.97 -9.35 -6.75
C VAL A 275 2.54 -8.26 -5.86
N VAL A 276 1.98 -7.05 -5.96
CA VAL A 276 2.38 -5.90 -5.15
C VAL A 276 1.28 -5.62 -4.13
N VAL A 277 1.61 -5.81 -2.85
CA VAL A 277 0.74 -5.48 -1.73
C VAL A 277 1.14 -4.11 -1.19
N LYS A 278 0.21 -3.17 -1.13
CA LYS A 278 0.43 -1.87 -0.47
C LYS A 278 0.18 -2.01 1.03
N ASP A 279 1.14 -1.59 1.84
CA ASP A 279 1.09 -1.55 3.30
C ASP A 279 1.06 -0.07 3.74
N GLY A 280 -0.15 0.46 3.96
CA GLY A 280 -0.35 1.89 4.13
C GLY A 280 -0.05 2.69 2.85
N LEU A 281 0.52 3.89 3.00
CA LEU A 281 0.67 4.88 1.92
C LEU A 281 1.95 4.69 1.08
N PHE A 282 3.06 4.36 1.74
CA PHE A 282 4.40 4.43 1.15
C PHE A 282 5.11 3.08 1.04
N LYS A 283 4.62 2.04 1.74
CA LYS A 283 5.29 0.74 1.76
C LYS A 283 4.62 -0.20 0.76
N ARG A 284 5.46 -0.92 0.01
CA ARG A 284 5.06 -1.96 -0.94
C ARG A 284 5.78 -3.24 -0.59
N ILE A 285 5.06 -4.34 -0.61
CA ILE A 285 5.59 -5.69 -0.44
C ILE A 285 5.38 -6.41 -1.76
N VAL A 286 6.48 -6.87 -2.35
CA VAL A 286 6.47 -7.59 -3.62
C VAL A 286 6.64 -9.08 -3.35
N THR A 287 5.78 -9.89 -3.96
CA THR A 287 5.89 -11.35 -3.96
C THR A 287 5.53 -11.87 -5.35
N GLU A 288 5.75 -13.16 -5.60
CA GLU A 288 5.43 -13.81 -6.86
C GLU A 288 4.54 -15.03 -6.65
N THR A 289 3.69 -15.31 -7.62
CA THR A 289 2.89 -16.54 -7.63
C THR A 289 3.71 -17.77 -8.00
N ASP A 290 3.43 -18.89 -7.34
CA ASP A 290 4.00 -20.20 -7.64
C ASP A 290 3.36 -20.87 -8.88
N GLU A 291 3.70 -22.13 -9.14
CA GLU A 291 3.18 -22.90 -10.28
C GLU A 291 1.66 -23.12 -10.28
N ASN A 292 1.01 -23.00 -9.13
CA ASN A 292 -0.43 -23.13 -8.98
C ASN A 292 -1.14 -21.77 -8.91
N GLY A 293 -0.39 -20.68 -9.12
CA GLY A 293 -0.91 -19.32 -8.97
C GLY A 293 -1.02 -18.85 -7.51
N CYS A 294 -0.46 -19.60 -6.55
CA CYS A 294 -0.53 -19.24 -5.13
C CYS A 294 0.55 -18.22 -4.77
N TRP A 295 0.21 -17.22 -3.96
CA TRP A 295 1.15 -16.23 -3.46
C TRP A 295 0.95 -15.99 -1.96
N HIS A 296 2.03 -15.60 -1.31
CA HIS A 296 2.01 -15.21 0.10
C HIS A 296 3.06 -14.13 0.34
N VAL A 297 2.72 -13.19 1.22
CA VAL A 297 3.71 -12.31 1.83
C VAL A 297 4.42 -13.11 2.92
N SER A 298 5.69 -13.43 2.68
CA SER A 298 6.60 -13.81 3.77
C SER A 298 7.01 -12.54 4.51
N LYS A 299 7.16 -12.63 5.83
CA LYS A 299 7.80 -11.55 6.61
C LYS A 299 9.13 -11.17 5.95
N ALA A 300 9.36 -9.87 5.77
CA ALA A 300 10.65 -9.33 5.35
C ALA A 300 11.69 -9.55 6.46
#